data_AF-A0A7S3MIW0-F1
#
_entry.id   AF-A0A7S3MIW0-F1
#
_cell.length_a   1.000
_cell.length_b   1.000
_cell.length_c   1.000
_cell.angle_alpha   90.00
_cell.angle_beta   90.00
_cell.angle_gamma   90.00
#
_symmetry.space_group_name_H-M   'P 1'
#
loop_
_entity.id
_entity.type
_entity.pdbx_description
1 polymer ?
#
loop_
_entity_poly.entity_id
_entity_poly.type
_entity_poly.pdbx_seq_one_letter_code
_entity_poly.pdbx_strand_id
1 'polypeptide(L)'
;VFCLTIHLYGRQFFWRVNLALAAMSVVILFVYIFGSIRFVEFEKNASYPGEEGIGKWFHGGMYGFMSVLPLGTRFFQGIQSINLACGHIKNPKTEVPKGYVWSMSFVMFTSFAVFFLATAVKPGLLIFIARLRPLSSGFKQIFGIEHYRAAIVSIPPTVVSGFGFMYRYGQQMSAMGKSGLLNPVFGKELPCRRSPYVALLVGSVLGYVLCVVKWYYPDLQDQLYELSVLGAITTFL
;
A
#
# COMPACT_ATOMS: atom_id res chain seq x y z
N VAL A 1 -2.23 0.15 19.24
CA VAL A 1 -2.70 1.10 20.29
C VAL A 1 -2.27 2.54 20.02
N PHE A 2 -0.99 2.84 19.76
CA PHE A 2 -0.53 4.22 19.47
C PHE A 2 -1.19 4.86 18.22
N CYS A 3 -1.39 4.11 17.14
CA CYS A 3 -2.09 4.63 15.95
C CYS A 3 -3.58 4.92 16.21
N LEU A 4 -4.22 4.13 17.09
CA LEU A 4 -5.62 4.29 17.50
C LEU A 4 -5.83 5.61 18.24
N THR A 5 -4.95 5.94 19.20
CA THR A 5 -5.09 7.15 20.01
C THR A 5 -4.97 8.41 19.16
N ILE A 6 -4.08 8.42 18.16
CA ILE A 6 -3.93 9.53 17.21
C ILE A 6 -5.18 9.69 16.33
N HIS A 7 -5.75 8.58 15.83
CA HIS A 7 -6.99 8.61 15.05
C HIS A 7 -8.22 9.06 15.87
N LEU A 8 -8.26 8.69 17.16
CA LEU A 8 -9.34 9.06 18.08
C LEU A 8 -9.25 10.52 18.54
N TYR A 9 -8.09 11.17 18.45
CA TYR A 9 -7.93 12.60 18.74
C TYR A 9 -8.60 13.51 17.69
N GLY A 10 -8.94 12.96 16.51
CA GLY A 10 -9.85 13.49 15.49
C GLY A 10 -10.03 15.00 15.46
N ARG A 11 -9.09 15.70 14.80
CA ARG A 11 -9.11 17.16 14.54
C ARG A 11 -8.04 17.49 13.49
N GLN A 12 -7.75 18.77 13.27
CA GLN A 12 -6.60 19.26 12.47
C GLN A 12 -5.25 18.60 12.83
N PHE A 13 -5.09 18.10 14.05
CA PHE A 13 -3.89 17.33 14.43
C PHE A 13 -3.72 16.05 13.61
N PHE A 14 -4.80 15.28 13.42
CA PHE A 14 -4.77 14.06 12.60
C PHE A 14 -4.30 14.34 11.18
N TRP A 15 -4.88 15.37 10.54
CA TRP A 15 -4.50 15.75 9.17
C TRP A 15 -3.06 16.24 9.06
N ARG A 16 -2.56 16.99 10.06
CA ARG A 16 -1.16 17.42 10.10
C ARG A 16 -0.20 16.24 10.27
N VAL A 17 -0.52 15.29 11.16
CA VAL A 17 0.28 14.07 11.34
C VAL A 17 0.25 13.21 10.07
N ASN A 18 -0.93 13.02 9.48
CA ASN A 18 -1.08 12.27 8.24
C ASN A 18 -0.26 12.88 7.09
N LEU A 19 -0.27 14.23 6.97
CA LEU A 19 0.54 14.94 5.99
C LEU A 19 2.05 14.75 6.26
N ALA A 20 2.49 14.85 7.51
CA ALA A 20 3.89 14.65 7.89
C ALA A 20 4.38 13.22 7.59
N LEU A 21 3.56 12.21 7.91
CA LEU A 21 3.84 10.81 7.61
C LEU A 21 3.88 10.52 6.10
N ALA A 22 2.93 11.10 5.34
CA ALA A 22 2.91 10.99 3.89
C ALA A 22 4.15 11.64 3.27
N ALA A 23 4.50 12.87 3.69
CA ALA A 23 5.69 13.57 3.22
C ALA A 23 6.97 12.78 3.54
N MET A 24 7.09 12.23 4.75
CA MET A 24 8.20 11.36 5.12
C MET A 24 8.31 10.13 4.20
N SER A 25 7.19 9.47 3.90
CA SER A 25 7.18 8.30 3.00
C SER A 25 7.59 8.66 1.58
N VAL A 26 7.11 9.81 1.08
CA VAL A 26 7.49 10.33 -0.24
C VAL A 26 8.99 10.67 -0.29
N VAL A 27 9.55 11.26 0.77
CA VAL A 27 11.00 11.54 0.85
C VAL A 27 11.80 10.24 0.80
N ILE A 28 11.42 9.23 1.59
CA ILE A 28 12.10 7.92 1.59
C ILE A 28 12.02 7.27 0.20
N LEU A 29 10.87 7.38 -0.46
CA LEU A 29 10.66 6.91 -1.82
C LEU A 29 11.57 7.63 -2.83
N PHE A 30 11.70 8.95 -2.75
CA PHE A 30 12.61 9.69 -3.62
C PHE A 30 14.07 9.35 -3.34
N VAL A 31 14.47 9.18 -2.08
CA VAL A 31 15.82 8.70 -1.72
C VAL A 31 16.09 7.33 -2.36
N TYR A 32 15.11 6.42 -2.33
CA TYR A 32 15.21 5.15 -3.02
C TYR A 32 15.35 5.31 -4.54
N ILE A 33 14.53 6.17 -5.16
CA ILE A 33 14.56 6.40 -6.61
C ILE A 33 15.92 6.95 -7.03
N PHE A 34 16.35 8.09 -6.45
CA PHE A 34 17.60 8.74 -6.82
C PHE A 34 18.84 7.95 -6.40
N GLY A 35 18.80 7.28 -5.25
CA GLY A 35 19.89 6.44 -4.77
C GLY A 35 20.09 5.18 -5.61
N SER A 36 19.01 4.60 -6.12
CA SER A 36 19.07 3.37 -6.92
C SER A 36 19.61 3.61 -8.33
N ILE A 37 19.42 4.79 -8.93
CA ILE A 37 19.83 5.11 -10.32
C ILE A 37 21.30 4.75 -10.58
N ARG A 38 22.18 4.90 -9.58
CA ARG A 38 23.62 4.63 -9.73
C ARG A 38 23.98 3.13 -9.75
N PHE A 39 23.07 2.27 -9.33
CA PHE A 39 23.26 0.80 -9.23
C PHE A 39 22.44 0.03 -10.28
N VAL A 40 21.85 0.74 -11.23
CA VAL A 40 21.02 0.18 -12.30
C VAL A 40 21.93 -0.52 -13.32
N GLU A 41 21.84 -1.86 -13.36
CA GLU A 41 22.47 -2.68 -14.38
C GLU A 41 21.38 -3.53 -15.05
N PHE A 42 20.64 -2.93 -16.00
CA PHE A 42 19.52 -3.59 -16.70
C PHE A 42 19.95 -4.88 -17.41
N GLU A 43 21.07 -4.87 -18.12
CA GLU A 43 21.51 -6.01 -18.94
C GLU A 43 21.90 -7.25 -18.14
N LYS A 44 22.20 -7.08 -16.85
CA LYS A 44 22.71 -8.15 -15.97
C LYS A 44 21.68 -8.62 -14.94
N ASN A 45 20.81 -7.72 -14.46
CA ASN A 45 19.91 -8.02 -13.33
C ASN A 45 18.44 -8.17 -13.72
N ALA A 46 17.99 -7.52 -14.79
CA ALA A 46 16.61 -7.61 -15.27
C ALA A 46 16.39 -8.79 -16.25
N SER A 47 17.43 -9.61 -16.43
CA SER A 47 17.49 -10.69 -17.40
C SER A 47 17.22 -12.03 -16.76
N TYR A 48 16.32 -12.81 -17.34
CA TYR A 48 16.09 -14.17 -16.88
C TYR A 48 17.31 -15.05 -17.25
N PRO A 49 17.93 -15.79 -16.30
CA PRO A 49 19.10 -16.60 -16.60
C PRO A 49 18.72 -17.75 -17.54
N GLY A 50 19.41 -17.85 -18.68
CA GLY A 50 19.24 -18.94 -19.65
C GLY A 50 18.40 -18.60 -20.89
N GLU A 51 17.86 -17.37 -21.01
CA GLU A 51 17.14 -16.93 -22.21
C GLU A 51 17.89 -15.85 -22.99
N GLU A 52 17.99 -16.01 -24.32
CA GLU A 52 18.60 -15.04 -25.25
C GLU A 52 17.53 -14.30 -26.07
N GLY A 53 17.82 -13.07 -26.50
CA GLY A 53 16.88 -12.27 -27.30
C GLY A 53 15.71 -11.70 -26.48
N ILE A 54 14.48 -11.76 -27.02
CA ILE A 54 13.28 -11.16 -26.40
C ILE A 54 12.85 -11.91 -25.12
N GLY A 55 13.15 -13.22 -25.03
CA GLY A 55 12.87 -14.06 -23.85
C GLY A 55 13.60 -13.61 -22.59
N LYS A 56 14.72 -12.89 -22.75
CA LYS A 56 15.47 -12.25 -21.66
C LYS A 56 14.63 -11.27 -20.84
N TRP A 57 13.64 -10.62 -21.47
CA TRP A 57 12.82 -9.55 -20.87
C TRP A 57 11.36 -9.94 -20.69
N PHE A 58 10.88 -10.94 -21.44
CA PHE A 58 9.49 -11.36 -21.45
C PHE A 58 9.37 -12.85 -21.16
N HIS A 59 9.14 -13.19 -19.89
CA HIS A 59 9.01 -14.57 -19.42
C HIS A 59 7.54 -14.93 -19.15
N GLY A 60 7.15 -16.17 -19.49
CA GLY A 60 5.81 -16.72 -19.18
C GLY A 60 4.71 -16.45 -20.22
N GLY A 61 5.01 -15.76 -21.33
CA GLY A 61 4.04 -15.55 -22.42
C GLY A 61 2.80 -14.72 -22.02
N MET A 62 1.73 -14.80 -22.81
CA MET A 62 0.45 -14.12 -22.54
C MET A 62 -0.16 -14.55 -21.18
N TYR A 63 -0.03 -15.84 -20.85
CA TYR A 63 -0.55 -16.40 -19.60
C TYR A 63 0.19 -15.86 -18.37
N GLY A 64 1.52 -15.82 -18.43
CA GLY A 64 2.38 -15.23 -17.40
C GLY A 64 2.08 -13.75 -17.20
N PHE A 65 1.94 -13.00 -18.30
CA PHE A 65 1.52 -11.60 -18.24
C PHE A 65 0.19 -11.43 -17.49
N MET A 66 -0.83 -12.21 -17.87
CA MET A 66 -2.16 -12.15 -17.25
C MET A 66 -2.12 -12.53 -15.76
N SER A 67 -1.29 -13.50 -15.38
CA SER A 67 -1.14 -13.94 -13.98
C SER A 67 -0.49 -12.90 -13.07
N VAL A 68 0.34 -12.00 -13.62
CA VAL A 68 1.07 -10.96 -12.87
C VAL A 68 0.28 -9.64 -12.80
N LEU A 69 -0.69 -9.41 -13.67
CA LEU A 69 -1.53 -8.20 -13.65
C LEU A 69 -2.14 -7.89 -12.26
N PRO A 70 -2.70 -8.85 -11.51
CA PRO A 70 -3.23 -8.60 -10.17
C PRO A 70 -2.17 -8.15 -9.16
N LEU A 71 -0.90 -8.52 -9.35
CA LEU A 71 0.19 -8.02 -8.51
C LEU A 71 0.45 -6.54 -8.78
N GLY A 72 0.34 -6.11 -10.04
CA GLY A 72 0.51 -4.70 -10.44
C GLY A 72 -0.58 -3.77 -9.89
N THR A 73 -1.83 -4.25 -9.77
CA THR A 73 -2.93 -3.42 -9.24
C THR A 73 -2.72 -3.03 -7.77
N ARG A 74 -1.93 -3.80 -7.01
CA ARG A 74 -1.60 -3.50 -5.59
C ARG A 74 -0.92 -2.15 -5.41
N PHE A 75 -0.15 -1.67 -6.40
CA PHE A 75 0.47 -0.35 -6.35
C PHE A 75 -0.56 0.80 -6.29
N PHE A 76 -1.74 0.60 -6.88
CA PHE A 76 -2.81 1.60 -6.92
C PHE A 76 -3.83 1.42 -5.77
N GLN A 77 -3.64 0.40 -4.93
CA GLN A 77 -4.50 0.15 -3.79
C GLN A 77 -4.33 1.27 -2.76
N GLY A 78 -5.28 2.20 -2.71
CA GLY A 78 -5.05 3.45 -1.99
C GLY A 78 -6.03 4.51 -2.37
N ILE A 79 -6.17 4.70 -3.68
CA ILE A 79 -6.73 5.90 -4.30
C ILE A 79 -8.20 6.14 -3.92
N GLN A 80 -8.94 5.08 -3.61
CA GLN A 80 -10.31 5.15 -3.09
C GLN A 80 -10.43 5.92 -1.75
N SER A 81 -9.32 6.14 -1.02
CA SER A 81 -9.31 6.95 0.20
C SER A 81 -9.74 8.40 -0.04
N ILE A 82 -9.57 8.91 -1.26
CA ILE A 82 -9.97 10.27 -1.63
C ILE A 82 -11.50 10.40 -1.49
N ASN A 83 -12.25 9.38 -1.94
CA ASN A 83 -13.71 9.35 -1.84
C ASN A 83 -14.18 9.29 -0.37
N LEU A 84 -13.44 8.56 0.48
CA LEU A 84 -13.71 8.48 1.92
C LEU A 84 -13.43 9.81 2.65
N ALA A 85 -12.60 10.67 2.08
CA ALA A 85 -12.29 11.99 2.63
C ALA A 85 -13.28 13.08 2.20
N CYS A 86 -14.19 12.82 1.25
CA CYS A 86 -15.14 13.80 0.71
C CYS A 86 -15.95 14.53 1.80
N GLY A 87 -16.34 13.83 2.87
CA GLY A 87 -17.11 14.42 3.98
C GLY A 87 -16.36 15.48 4.80
N HIS A 88 -15.06 15.63 4.60
CA HIS A 88 -14.19 16.60 5.29
C HIS A 88 -13.70 17.73 4.37
N ILE A 89 -14.06 17.70 3.08
CA ILE A 89 -13.64 18.68 2.07
C ILE A 89 -14.70 19.78 1.97
N LYS A 90 -14.27 21.06 1.91
CA LYS A 90 -15.19 22.20 1.77
C LYS A 90 -15.97 22.15 0.44
N ASN A 91 -15.26 21.89 -0.67
CA ASN A 91 -15.80 21.85 -2.04
C ASN A 91 -15.50 20.50 -2.72
N PRO A 92 -16.20 19.41 -2.37
CA PRO A 92 -15.89 18.08 -2.89
C PRO A 92 -16.07 17.97 -4.42
N LYS A 93 -17.04 18.68 -5.02
CA LYS A 93 -17.34 18.60 -6.46
C LYS A 93 -16.17 19.00 -7.35
N THR A 94 -15.31 19.92 -6.91
CA THR A 94 -14.18 20.44 -7.71
C THR A 94 -12.85 19.87 -7.25
N GLU A 95 -12.67 19.66 -5.95
CA GLU A 95 -11.38 19.25 -5.38
C GLU A 95 -11.16 17.74 -5.47
N VAL A 96 -12.21 16.92 -5.38
CA VAL A 96 -12.11 15.46 -5.44
C VAL A 96 -11.64 14.97 -6.81
N PRO A 97 -12.21 15.45 -7.95
CA PRO A 97 -11.73 15.03 -9.27
C PRO A 97 -10.27 15.42 -9.50
N LYS A 98 -9.88 16.65 -9.13
CA LYS A 98 -8.49 17.11 -9.23
C LYS A 98 -7.56 16.25 -8.38
N GLY A 99 -7.92 16.01 -7.13
CA GLY A 99 -7.15 15.16 -6.21
C GLY A 99 -6.96 13.74 -6.75
N TYR A 100 -7.99 13.18 -7.40
CA TYR A 100 -7.92 11.88 -8.04
C TYR A 100 -6.91 11.86 -9.19
N VAL A 101 -6.98 12.81 -10.12
CA VAL A 101 -6.06 12.91 -11.26
C VAL A 101 -4.61 13.09 -10.79
N TRP A 102 -4.36 14.01 -9.84
CA TRP A 102 -3.01 14.23 -9.30
C TRP A 102 -2.46 12.99 -8.60
N SER A 103 -3.28 12.32 -7.79
CA SER A 103 -2.88 11.10 -7.08
C SER A 103 -2.58 9.97 -8.06
N MET A 104 -3.44 9.78 -9.07
CA MET A 104 -3.29 8.74 -10.08
C MET A 104 -2.00 8.95 -10.88
N SER A 105 -1.76 10.17 -11.38
CA SER A 105 -0.54 10.49 -12.12
C SER A 105 0.73 10.31 -11.27
N PHE A 106 0.71 10.74 -10.01
CA PHE A 106 1.84 10.59 -9.10
C PHE A 106 2.14 9.12 -8.79
N VAL A 107 1.10 8.32 -8.47
CA VAL A 107 1.25 6.89 -8.19
C VAL A 107 1.69 6.15 -9.45
N MET A 108 1.17 6.50 -10.63
CA MET A 108 1.61 5.90 -11.89
C MET A 108 3.11 6.13 -12.10
N PHE A 109 3.57 7.39 -12.06
CA PHE A 109 4.98 7.71 -12.27
C PHE A 109 5.90 7.03 -11.26
N THR A 110 5.55 7.08 -9.98
CA THR A 110 6.35 6.47 -8.91
C THR A 110 6.35 4.95 -8.98
N SER A 111 5.24 4.32 -9.36
CA SER A 111 5.16 2.85 -9.49
C SER A 111 6.00 2.35 -10.66
N PHE A 112 5.95 3.03 -11.81
CA PHE A 112 6.83 2.71 -12.94
C PHE A 112 8.30 2.87 -12.54
N ALA A 113 8.67 3.99 -11.91
CA ALA A 113 10.04 4.22 -11.46
C ALA A 113 10.52 3.13 -10.49
N VAL A 114 9.72 2.79 -9.47
CA VAL A 114 10.05 1.74 -8.50
C VAL A 114 10.16 0.38 -9.17
N PHE A 115 9.27 0.06 -10.12
CA PHE A 115 9.27 -1.21 -10.83
C PHE A 115 10.55 -1.38 -11.66
N PHE A 116 10.91 -0.40 -12.49
CA PHE A 116 12.14 -0.44 -13.28
C PHE A 116 13.40 -0.48 -12.42
N LEU A 117 13.42 0.27 -11.31
CA LEU A 117 14.57 0.24 -10.39
C LEU A 117 14.65 -1.10 -9.65
N ALA A 118 13.52 -1.66 -9.21
CA ALA A 118 13.50 -2.93 -8.50
C ALA A 118 13.95 -4.11 -9.37
N THR A 119 13.69 -4.07 -10.68
CA THR A 119 14.16 -5.11 -11.62
C THR A 119 15.62 -4.91 -12.05
N ALA A 120 16.11 -3.66 -12.09
CA ALA A 120 17.47 -3.35 -12.53
C ALA A 120 18.56 -3.43 -11.44
N VAL A 121 18.16 -3.42 -10.18
CA VAL A 121 19.04 -3.47 -9.00
C VAL A 121 19.24 -4.93 -8.56
N LYS A 122 20.44 -5.30 -8.10
CA LYS A 122 20.72 -6.67 -7.59
C LYS A 122 19.86 -6.92 -6.34
N PRO A 123 19.32 -8.13 -6.16
CA PRO A 123 19.71 -9.40 -6.77
C PRO A 123 18.85 -9.86 -7.96
N GLY A 124 18.18 -8.93 -8.67
CA GLY A 124 17.52 -9.21 -9.95
C GLY A 124 16.11 -9.83 -9.85
N LEU A 125 15.48 -9.99 -11.02
CA LEU A 125 14.07 -10.36 -11.21
C LEU A 125 13.61 -11.61 -10.43
N LEU A 126 14.48 -12.62 -10.27
CA LEU A 126 14.15 -13.89 -9.61
C LEU A 126 13.81 -13.73 -8.12
N ILE A 127 14.51 -12.83 -7.42
CA ILE A 127 14.26 -12.59 -5.99
C ILE A 127 13.17 -11.55 -5.78
N PHE A 128 12.93 -10.67 -6.77
CA PHE A 128 11.76 -9.79 -6.78
C PHE A 128 10.44 -10.60 -6.76
N ILE A 129 10.38 -11.68 -7.55
CA ILE A 129 9.22 -12.60 -7.56
C ILE A 129 9.12 -13.36 -6.23
N ALA A 130 10.24 -13.84 -5.69
CA ALA A 130 10.26 -14.65 -4.47
C ALA A 130 10.05 -13.86 -3.17
N ARG A 131 10.42 -12.57 -3.14
CA ARG A 131 10.30 -11.70 -1.95
C ARG A 131 9.69 -10.37 -2.36
N LEU A 132 8.39 -10.20 -2.11
CA LEU A 132 7.62 -8.97 -2.30
C LEU A 132 8.07 -7.80 -1.36
N ARG A 133 9.38 -7.57 -1.21
CA ARG A 133 9.97 -6.49 -0.41
C ARG A 133 11.04 -5.73 -1.21
N PRO A 134 10.66 -5.09 -2.32
CA PRO A 134 11.60 -4.41 -3.22
C PRO A 134 12.41 -3.33 -2.50
N LEU A 135 11.77 -2.57 -1.62
CA LEU A 135 12.39 -1.45 -0.91
C LEU A 135 13.55 -1.89 0.00
N SER A 136 13.39 -3.01 0.71
CA SER A 136 14.42 -3.52 1.63
C SER A 136 15.66 -4.04 0.89
N SER A 137 15.47 -4.66 -0.28
CA SER A 137 16.56 -5.13 -1.12
C SER A 137 17.29 -3.96 -1.77
N GLY A 138 16.53 -2.96 -2.21
CA GLY A 138 17.03 -1.70 -2.74
C GLY A 138 17.95 -0.97 -1.77
N PHE A 139 17.50 -0.74 -0.53
CA PHE A 139 18.30 -0.03 0.47
C PHE A 139 19.57 -0.78 0.88
N LYS A 140 19.57 -2.11 0.86
CA LYS A 140 20.79 -2.89 1.05
C LYS A 140 21.87 -2.50 0.04
N GLN A 141 21.49 -2.36 -1.23
CA GLN A 141 22.45 -2.06 -2.29
C GLN A 141 22.86 -0.59 -2.32
N ILE A 142 21.92 0.35 -2.07
CA ILE A 142 22.22 1.78 -2.03
C ILE A 142 23.20 2.12 -0.90
N PHE A 143 22.97 1.58 0.30
CA PHE A 143 23.77 1.94 1.46
C PHE A 143 24.91 0.95 1.75
N GLY A 144 24.97 -0.19 1.06
CA GLY A 144 25.98 -1.24 1.29
C GLY A 144 25.90 -1.88 2.69
N ILE A 145 24.73 -1.84 3.34
CA ILE A 145 24.54 -2.24 4.73
C ILE A 145 23.93 -3.66 4.81
N GLU A 146 24.20 -4.42 5.87
CA GLU A 146 23.52 -5.69 6.16
C GLU A 146 21.99 -5.62 6.09
N HIS A 147 21.37 -6.75 5.72
CA HIS A 147 19.92 -6.90 5.56
C HIS A 147 19.09 -6.40 6.74
N TYR A 148 19.59 -6.57 7.97
CA TYR A 148 18.90 -6.13 9.18
C TYR A 148 18.73 -4.61 9.26
N ARG A 149 19.78 -3.86 8.93
CA ARG A 149 19.75 -2.39 8.95
C ARG A 149 18.95 -1.84 7.78
N ALA A 150 19.01 -2.47 6.60
CA ALA A 150 18.15 -2.14 5.47
C ALA A 150 16.65 -2.38 5.80
N ALA A 151 16.35 -3.43 6.57
CA ALA A 151 14.99 -3.68 7.05
C ALA A 151 14.52 -2.55 7.98
N ILE A 152 15.38 -2.06 8.88
CA ILE A 152 15.05 -0.93 9.77
C ILE A 152 14.67 0.33 8.99
N VAL A 153 15.40 0.66 7.92
CA VAL A 153 15.09 1.83 7.06
C VAL A 153 13.75 1.67 6.32
N SER A 154 13.28 0.43 6.12
CA SER A 154 11.98 0.14 5.50
C SER A 154 10.79 0.09 6.48
N ILE A 155 11.04 0.18 7.79
CA ILE A 155 9.98 0.19 8.82
C ILE A 155 9.12 1.46 8.74
N PRO A 156 9.68 2.70 8.63
CA PRO A 156 8.86 3.91 8.66
C PRO A 156 7.76 3.94 7.59
N PRO A 157 8.04 3.68 6.30
CA PRO A 157 6.99 3.61 5.28
C PRO A 157 5.91 2.57 5.60
N THR A 158 6.29 1.42 6.16
CA THR A 158 5.36 0.36 6.56
C THR A 158 4.40 0.84 7.65
N VAL A 159 4.91 1.58 8.65
CA VAL A 159 4.09 2.17 9.71
C VAL A 159 3.15 3.24 9.15
N VAL A 160 3.62 4.07 8.21
CA VAL A 160 2.78 5.07 7.54
C VAL A 160 1.66 4.41 6.75
N SER A 161 1.95 3.36 5.99
CA SER A 161 0.93 2.60 5.27
C SER A 161 -0.12 2.03 6.23
N GLY A 162 0.30 1.44 7.36
CA GLY A 162 -0.61 0.97 8.40
C GLY A 162 -1.52 2.07 8.95
N PHE A 163 -0.97 3.26 9.18
CA PHE A 163 -1.73 4.43 9.59
C PHE A 163 -2.76 4.87 8.53
N GLY A 164 -2.39 4.85 7.24
CA GLY A 164 -3.31 5.16 6.14
C GLY A 164 -4.42 4.13 5.97
N PHE A 165 -4.10 2.83 6.06
CA PHE A 165 -5.09 1.76 6.03
C PHE A 165 -6.09 1.89 7.18
N MET A 166 -5.60 2.29 8.36
CA MET A 166 -6.41 2.52 9.54
C MET A 166 -7.54 3.52 9.32
N TYR A 167 -7.21 4.66 8.73
CA TYR A 167 -8.20 5.65 8.33
C TYR A 167 -9.20 5.08 7.31
N ARG A 168 -8.72 4.36 6.29
CA ARG A 168 -9.56 3.86 5.19
C ARG A 168 -10.60 2.85 5.66
N TYR A 169 -10.18 1.80 6.37
CA TYR A 169 -11.14 0.78 6.81
C TYR A 169 -12.15 1.37 7.81
N GLY A 170 -11.72 2.29 8.69
CA GLY A 170 -12.59 2.93 9.67
C GLY A 170 -13.70 3.73 9.00
N GLN A 171 -13.35 4.53 7.99
CA GLN A 171 -14.32 5.31 7.23
C GLN A 171 -15.24 4.43 6.36
N GLN A 172 -14.69 3.37 5.76
CA GLN A 172 -15.48 2.44 4.93
C GLN A 172 -16.52 1.68 5.77
N MET A 173 -16.14 1.15 6.93
CA MET A 173 -17.05 0.49 7.86
C MET A 173 -18.09 1.46 8.43
N SER A 174 -17.70 2.70 8.74
CA SER A 174 -18.64 3.75 9.18
C SER A 174 -19.68 4.07 8.11
N ALA A 175 -19.25 4.21 6.85
CA ALA A 175 -20.15 4.46 5.72
C ALA A 175 -21.16 3.32 5.52
N MET A 176 -20.72 2.06 5.62
CA MET A 176 -21.60 0.89 5.57
C MET A 176 -22.58 0.82 6.74
N GLY A 177 -22.15 1.23 7.95
CA GLY A 177 -23.03 1.32 9.11
C GLY A 177 -24.11 2.41 8.96
N LYS A 178 -23.77 3.51 8.26
CA LYS A 178 -24.71 4.61 7.96
C LYS A 178 -25.69 4.27 6.83
N SER A 179 -25.29 3.42 5.87
CA SER A 179 -26.16 2.98 4.77
C SER A 179 -27.11 1.84 5.14
N GLY A 180 -26.99 1.27 6.35
CA GLY A 180 -27.80 0.14 6.80
C GLY A 180 -27.31 -1.23 6.31
N LEU A 181 -26.17 -1.29 5.61
CA LEU A 181 -25.53 -2.55 5.21
C LEU A 181 -24.86 -3.26 6.40
N LEU A 182 -24.42 -2.49 7.40
CA LEU A 182 -23.85 -2.96 8.66
C LEU A 182 -24.70 -2.47 9.84
N ASN A 183 -24.53 -3.11 11.01
CA ASN A 183 -25.22 -2.71 12.24
C ASN A 183 -25.00 -1.20 12.52
N PRO A 184 -26.06 -0.42 12.84
CA PRO A 184 -25.97 1.03 13.05
C PRO A 184 -24.95 1.47 14.10
N VAL A 185 -24.52 0.56 14.99
CA VAL A 185 -23.44 0.83 15.96
C VAL A 185 -22.11 1.19 15.27
N PHE A 186 -21.83 0.66 14.06
CA PHE A 186 -20.64 0.99 13.29
C PHE A 186 -20.64 2.41 12.72
N GLY A 187 -21.83 2.99 12.49
CA GLY A 187 -21.98 4.36 12.01
C GLY A 187 -21.88 5.44 13.11
N LYS A 188 -21.71 5.03 14.39
CA LYS A 188 -21.59 5.98 15.51
C LYS A 188 -20.24 6.69 15.48
N GLU A 189 -20.29 8.01 15.30
CA GLU A 189 -19.14 8.90 15.33
C GLU A 189 -19.09 9.70 16.63
N LEU A 190 -17.87 10.06 17.08
CA LEU A 190 -17.74 10.97 18.23
C LEU A 190 -18.28 12.37 17.88
N PRO A 191 -19.18 12.95 18.69
CA PRO A 191 -19.90 14.19 18.38
C PRO A 191 -18.99 15.41 18.17
N CYS A 192 -17.76 15.42 18.71
CA CYS A 192 -16.79 16.52 18.52
C CYS A 192 -15.67 16.23 17.51
N ARG A 193 -15.47 14.96 17.13
CA ARG A 193 -14.25 14.52 16.42
C ARG A 193 -14.53 13.86 15.07
N ARG A 194 -15.80 13.55 14.77
CA ARG A 194 -16.26 12.88 13.53
C ARG A 194 -15.43 11.63 13.16
N SER A 195 -14.87 10.97 14.17
CA SER A 195 -14.05 9.78 14.03
C SER A 195 -14.87 8.56 14.46
N PRO A 196 -15.01 7.52 13.61
CA PRO A 196 -15.82 6.35 13.91
C PRO A 196 -15.05 5.38 14.83
N TYR A 197 -15.15 5.61 16.14
CA TYR A 197 -14.39 4.85 17.14
C TYR A 197 -14.72 3.34 17.14
N VAL A 198 -15.98 2.97 16.95
CA VAL A 198 -16.42 1.55 16.91
C VAL A 198 -15.77 0.85 15.73
N ALA A 199 -15.86 1.44 14.54
CA ALA A 199 -15.25 0.90 13.33
C ALA A 199 -13.73 0.75 13.46
N LEU A 200 -13.06 1.76 14.04
CA LEU A 200 -11.62 1.73 14.28
C LEU A 200 -11.20 0.62 15.24
N LEU A 201 -11.95 0.44 16.33
CA LEU A 201 -11.66 -0.56 17.36
C LEU A 201 -11.92 -1.97 16.83
N VAL A 202 -13.09 -2.22 16.23
CA VAL A 202 -13.44 -3.53 15.65
C VAL A 202 -12.47 -3.90 14.53
N GLY A 203 -12.15 -2.96 13.63
CA GLY A 203 -11.17 -3.20 12.57
C GLY A 203 -9.77 -3.50 13.11
N SER A 204 -9.36 -2.87 14.23
CA SER A 204 -8.07 -3.16 14.87
C SER A 204 -8.04 -4.54 15.52
N VAL A 205 -9.13 -4.94 16.18
CA VAL A 205 -9.26 -6.26 16.80
C VAL A 205 -9.27 -7.34 15.72
N LEU A 206 -10.06 -7.16 14.66
CA LEU A 206 -10.06 -8.07 13.51
C LEU A 206 -8.69 -8.18 12.85
N GLY A 207 -8.01 -7.04 12.63
CA GLY A 207 -6.65 -7.03 12.10
C GLY A 207 -5.67 -7.79 12.99
N TYR A 208 -5.76 -7.63 14.31
CA TYR A 208 -4.93 -8.37 15.26
C TYR A 208 -5.23 -9.87 15.24
N VAL A 209 -6.50 -10.27 15.22
CA VAL A 209 -6.90 -11.68 15.11
C VAL A 209 -6.35 -12.28 13.82
N LEU A 210 -6.46 -11.59 12.69
CA LEU A 210 -5.88 -12.04 11.42
C LEU A 210 -4.36 -12.19 11.49
N CYS A 211 -3.66 -11.29 12.17
CA CYS A 211 -2.22 -11.43 12.40
C CYS A 211 -1.88 -12.67 13.25
N VAL A 212 -2.68 -12.97 14.27
CA VAL A 212 -2.51 -14.18 15.09
C VAL A 212 -2.81 -15.44 14.28
N VAL A 213 -3.90 -15.45 13.49
CA VAL A 213 -4.24 -16.58 12.62
C VAL A 213 -3.12 -16.84 11.60
N LYS A 214 -2.58 -15.78 10.99
CA LYS A 214 -1.42 -15.88 10.11
C LYS A 214 -0.20 -16.49 10.80
N TRP A 215 0.01 -16.21 12.08
CA TRP A 215 1.12 -16.79 12.83
C TRP A 215 0.97 -18.32 12.98
N TYR A 216 -0.26 -18.81 13.17
CA TYR A 216 -0.53 -20.24 13.27
C TYR A 216 -0.57 -20.94 11.90
N TYR A 217 -1.07 -20.25 10.86
CA TYR A 217 -1.24 -20.81 9.52
C TYR A 217 -0.64 -19.86 8.45
N PRO A 218 0.60 -20.10 8.00
CA PRO A 218 1.26 -19.21 7.05
C PRO A 218 0.63 -19.24 5.64
N ASP A 219 0.06 -20.37 5.21
CA ASP A 219 -0.52 -20.54 3.87
C ASP A 219 -1.87 -19.83 3.69
N LEU A 220 -2.53 -19.45 4.80
CA LEU A 220 -3.82 -18.78 4.78
C LEU A 220 -3.77 -17.38 4.17
N GLN A 221 -2.58 -16.78 4.03
CA GLN A 221 -2.43 -15.43 3.48
C GLN A 221 -2.87 -15.36 2.01
N ASP A 222 -2.46 -16.33 1.19
CA ASP A 222 -2.74 -16.29 -0.24
C ASP A 222 -4.22 -16.57 -0.50
N GLN A 223 -4.83 -17.49 0.27
CA GLN A 223 -6.27 -17.74 0.21
C GLN A 223 -7.12 -16.55 0.68
N LEU A 224 -6.72 -15.88 1.77
CA LEU A 224 -7.40 -14.67 2.24
C LEU A 224 -7.30 -13.54 1.20
N TYR A 225 -6.17 -13.44 0.51
CA TYR A 225 -6.01 -12.49 -0.57
C TYR A 225 -6.93 -12.80 -1.76
N GLU A 226 -6.97 -14.04 -2.22
CA GLU A 226 -7.87 -14.48 -3.29
C GLU A 226 -9.34 -14.22 -2.94
N LEU A 227 -9.75 -14.54 -1.71
CA LEU A 227 -11.09 -14.24 -1.20
C LEU A 227 -11.40 -12.74 -1.21
N SER A 228 -10.43 -11.91 -0.84
CA SER A 228 -10.59 -10.45 -0.87
C SER A 228 -10.77 -9.90 -2.29
N VAL A 229 -10.08 -10.50 -3.26
CA VAL A 229 -10.19 -10.11 -4.67
C VAL A 229 -11.55 -10.53 -5.23
N LEU A 230 -12.02 -11.75 -4.89
CA LEU A 230 -13.37 -12.19 -5.25
C LEU A 230 -14.44 -11.25 -4.67
N GLY A 231 -14.33 -10.89 -3.39
CA GLY A 231 -15.22 -9.93 -2.75
C GLY A 231 -15.19 -8.55 -3.41
N ALA A 232 -14.00 -8.06 -3.80
CA ALA A 232 -13.88 -6.80 -4.54
C ALA A 232 -14.61 -6.87 -5.89
N ILE A 233 -14.42 -7.94 -6.67
CA ILE A 233 -15.11 -8.13 -7.95
C ILE A 233 -16.62 -8.08 -7.78
N THR A 234 -17.18 -8.77 -6.78
CA THR A 234 -18.63 -8.75 -6.52
C THR A 234 -19.18 -7.38 -6.12
N THR A 235 -18.35 -6.48 -5.61
CA THR A 235 -18.77 -5.13 -5.22
C THR A 235 -18.81 -4.18 -6.43
N PHE A 236 -18.04 -4.48 -7.49
CA PHE A 236 -17.94 -3.65 -8.69
C PHE A 236 -18.73 -4.18 -9.89
N LEU A 237 -19.29 -5.39 -9.79
CA LEU A 237 -20.24 -5.95 -10.75
C LEU A 237 -21.67 -5.50 -10.41
#